data_AF-A0A955E0N5-F1
#
_entry.id   AF-A0A955E0N5-F1
#
_cell.length_a   1.000
_cell.length_b   1.000
_cell.length_c   1.000
_cell.angle_alpha   90.00
_cell.angle_beta   90.00
_cell.angle_gamma   90.00
#
_symmetry.space_group_name_H-M   'P 1'
#
loop_
_entity.id
_entity.type
_entity.pdbx_description
1 polymer ?
#
loop_
_entity_poly.entity_id
_entity_poly.type
_entity_poly.pdbx_seq_one_letter_code
_entity_poly.pdbx_strand_id
1 'polypeptide(L)'
;MTSSVSLKNQLSKAFCTKCGTSLDSAKFVPISEMPLITIAHAVCSNCRAENMVTITSIGLGVLPLESDLMSSEVRKYINVPAVSLEEVLQVHKKLKKESVCNLMHKKEKSSVKKQKA
;
A
#
# COMPACT_ATOMS: atom_id res chain seq x y z
N MET A 1 -0.91 -20.72 -13.11
CA MET A 1 -1.59 -21.38 -11.98
C MET A 1 -0.52 -21.99 -11.07
N THR A 2 0.08 -21.18 -10.20
CA THR A 2 1.02 -21.67 -9.18
C THR A 2 0.21 -22.03 -7.94
N SER A 3 0.13 -23.32 -7.66
CA SER A 3 -0.75 -23.94 -6.67
C SER A 3 -0.56 -23.33 -5.27
N SER A 4 -1.67 -23.06 -4.59
CA SER A 4 -1.79 -22.53 -3.22
C SER A 4 -0.92 -23.25 -2.15
N VAL A 5 -0.48 -24.48 -2.45
CA VAL A 5 0.42 -25.30 -1.65
C VAL A 5 1.85 -24.71 -1.57
N SER A 6 2.33 -24.07 -2.65
CA SER A 6 3.68 -23.48 -2.68
C SER A 6 3.77 -22.23 -1.80
N LEU A 7 2.67 -21.47 -1.69
CA LEU A 7 2.63 -20.20 -0.98
C LEU A 7 2.61 -20.38 0.54
N LYS A 8 1.85 -21.36 1.05
CA LYS A 8 1.84 -21.70 2.49
C LYS A 8 3.21 -22.18 2.98
N ASN A 9 3.94 -22.93 2.16
CA ASN A 9 5.28 -23.43 2.50
C ASN A 9 6.35 -22.33 2.49
N GLN A 10 6.13 -21.26 1.73
CA GLN A 10 6.98 -20.06 1.77
C GLN A 10 6.67 -19.22 3.01
N LEU A 11 5.39 -19.06 3.35
CA LEU A 11 4.96 -18.28 4.52
C LEU A 11 5.37 -18.87 5.86
N SER A 12 5.48 -20.20 5.98
CA SER A 12 6.01 -20.84 7.19
C SER A 12 7.47 -20.46 7.48
N LYS A 13 8.22 -20.06 6.45
CA LYS A 13 9.60 -19.57 6.56
C LYS A 13 9.69 -18.05 6.77
N ALA A 14 8.57 -17.33 6.69
CA ALA A 14 8.50 -15.91 7.00
C ALA A 14 8.25 -15.72 8.49
N PHE A 15 8.98 -14.79 9.09
CA PHE A 15 8.85 -14.43 10.50
C PHE A 15 8.49 -12.96 10.64
N CYS A 16 7.65 -12.66 11.63
CA CYS A 16 7.28 -11.30 11.95
C CYS A 16 8.51 -10.49 12.39
N THR A 17 8.72 -9.34 11.77
CA THR A 17 9.88 -8.47 12.06
C THR A 17 9.86 -7.90 13.48
N LYS A 18 8.68 -7.81 14.11
CA LYS A 18 8.51 -7.28 15.47
C LYS A 18 8.66 -8.34 16.57
N CYS A 19 8.05 -9.50 16.41
CA CYS A 19 7.95 -10.50 17.50
C CYS A 19 8.59 -11.86 17.17
N GLY A 20 9.09 -12.05 15.95
CA GLY A 20 9.74 -13.30 15.52
C GLY A 20 8.80 -14.49 15.32
N THR A 21 7.48 -14.37 15.56
CA THR A 21 6.51 -15.45 15.30
C THR A 21 6.40 -15.72 13.79
N SER A 22 6.24 -16.99 13.40
CA SER A 22 5.98 -17.36 12.01
C SER A 22 4.73 -16.65 11.46
N LEU A 23 4.77 -16.31 10.18
CA LEU A 23 3.66 -15.69 9.45
C LEU A 23 2.76 -16.71 8.73
N ASP A 24 2.90 -18.01 9.03
CA ASP A 24 2.06 -19.08 8.48
C ASP A 24 0.55 -18.90 8.75
N SER A 25 0.23 -18.35 9.92
CA SER A 25 -1.10 -18.07 10.44
C SER A 25 -1.49 -16.60 10.28
N ALA A 26 -0.66 -15.80 9.60
CA ALA A 26 -0.93 -14.40 9.37
C ALA A 26 -2.13 -14.21 8.42
N LYS A 27 -2.88 -13.12 8.62
CA LYS A 27 -3.86 -12.69 7.62
C LYS A 27 -3.09 -12.15 6.42
N PHE A 28 -3.18 -12.85 5.30
CA PHE A 28 -2.44 -12.54 4.08
C PHE A 28 -3.36 -11.92 3.03
N VAL A 29 -2.99 -10.74 2.52
CA VAL A 29 -3.72 -10.05 1.46
C VAL A 29 -2.74 -9.74 0.32
N PRO A 30 -2.83 -10.43 -0.84
CA PRO A 30 -1.98 -10.12 -1.97
C PRO A 30 -2.26 -8.68 -2.44
N ILE A 31 -1.20 -7.93 -2.70
CA ILE A 31 -1.26 -6.56 -3.21
C ILE A 31 -0.91 -6.55 -4.70
N SER A 32 0.14 -7.28 -5.09
CA SER A 32 0.57 -7.41 -6.48
C SER A 32 0.96 -8.86 -6.78
N GLU A 33 0.47 -9.37 -7.90
CA GLU A 33 0.78 -10.70 -8.41
C GLU A 33 1.37 -10.57 -9.81
N MET A 34 2.69 -10.79 -9.91
CA MET A 34 3.43 -10.86 -11.15
C MET A 34 3.89 -12.32 -11.36
N PRO A 35 4.22 -12.75 -12.61
CA PRO A 35 4.52 -14.14 -12.93
C PRO A 35 5.57 -14.82 -12.04
N LEU A 36 6.51 -14.04 -11.47
CA LEU A 36 7.60 -14.54 -10.63
C LEU A 36 7.68 -13.89 -9.25
N ILE A 37 6.80 -12.91 -8.96
CA ILE A 37 6.86 -12.09 -7.75
C ILE A 37 5.45 -11.89 -7.23
N THR A 38 5.21 -12.26 -5.97
CA THR A 38 3.99 -11.91 -5.24
C THR A 38 4.37 -11.00 -4.10
N ILE A 39 3.76 -9.80 -4.06
CA ILE A 39 3.90 -8.86 -2.95
C ILE A 39 2.58 -8.85 -2.19
N ALA A 40 2.64 -8.99 -0.88
CA ALA A 40 1.46 -9.10 -0.06
C ALA A 40 1.63 -8.45 1.30
N HIS A 41 0.51 -8.00 1.85
CA HIS A 41 0.41 -7.54 3.22
C HIS A 41 0.08 -8.74 4.12
N ALA A 42 0.94 -9.02 5.09
CA ALA A 42 0.72 -9.99 6.15
C ALA A 42 0.56 -9.30 7.52
N VAL A 43 -0.57 -9.55 8.18
CA VAL A 43 -0.82 -9.10 9.56
C VAL A 43 -0.53 -10.26 10.51
N CYS A 44 0.45 -10.07 11.41
CA CYS A 44 0.85 -11.08 12.38
C CYS A 44 -0.33 -11.46 13.29
N SER A 45 -0.56 -12.78 13.45
CA SER A 45 -1.61 -13.32 14.32
C SER A 45 -1.36 -13.05 15.81
N ASN A 46 -0.08 -13.00 16.21
CA ASN A 46 0.34 -12.84 17.60
C ASN A 46 0.36 -11.36 18.05
N CYS A 47 1.21 -10.53 17.46
CA CYS A 47 1.41 -9.14 17.92
C CYS A 47 0.68 -8.09 17.07
N ARG A 48 -0.08 -8.51 16.06
CA ARG A 48 -0.79 -7.64 15.09
C ARG A 48 0.11 -6.71 14.28
N ALA A 49 1.43 -6.86 14.34
CA ALA A 49 2.34 -6.09 13.49
C ALA A 49 2.08 -6.38 12.02
N GLU A 50 2.14 -5.32 11.22
CA GLU A 50 1.96 -5.36 9.77
C GLU A 50 3.31 -5.57 9.10
N ASN A 51 3.35 -6.46 8.11
CA ASN A 51 4.55 -6.83 7.39
C ASN A 51 4.23 -6.84 5.89
N MET A 52 5.16 -6.35 5.09
CA MET A 52 5.17 -6.56 3.65
C MET A 52 5.98 -7.81 3.35
N VAL A 53 5.38 -8.76 2.65
CA VAL A 53 6.00 -10.03 2.27
C VAL A 53 6.14 -10.07 0.76
N THR A 54 7.37 -10.26 0.30
CA THR A 54 7.71 -10.44 -1.12
C THR A 54 8.15 -11.87 -1.33
N ILE A 55 7.37 -12.63 -2.10
CA ILE A 55 7.62 -14.02 -2.44
C ILE A 55 8.08 -14.06 -3.89
N THR A 56 9.28 -14.58 -4.11
CA THR A 56 9.83 -14.81 -5.46
C THR A 56 10.10 -16.30 -5.66
N SER A 57 10.39 -16.70 -6.89
CA SER A 57 10.84 -18.09 -7.17
C SER A 57 12.16 -18.45 -6.47
N ILE A 58 12.98 -17.47 -6.10
CA ILE A 58 14.33 -17.65 -5.54
C ILE A 58 14.33 -17.52 -4.02
N GLY A 59 13.39 -16.79 -3.44
CA GLY A 59 13.37 -16.56 -2.00
C GLY A 59 12.26 -15.63 -1.51
N LEU A 60 12.35 -15.34 -0.21
CA LEU A 60 11.35 -14.66 0.58
C LEU A 60 11.97 -13.44 1.25
N GLY A 61 11.36 -12.27 1.05
CA GLY A 61 11.68 -11.05 1.77
C GLY A 61 10.53 -10.66 2.69
N VAL A 62 10.85 -10.27 3.92
CA VAL A 62 9.88 -9.72 4.87
C VAL A 62 10.39 -8.37 5.36
N LEU A 63 9.56 -7.34 5.24
CA LEU A 63 9.86 -5.98 5.71
C LEU A 63 8.74 -5.50 6.64
N PRO A 64 9.05 -4.71 7.69
CA PRO A 64 8.01 -4.09 8.49
C PRO A 64 7.23 -3.10 7.61
N LEU A 65 5.91 -3.06 7.80
CA LEU A 65 5.07 -2.02 7.22
C LEU A 65 4.76 -0.99 8.33
N GLU A 66 5.51 0.10 8.35
CA GLU A 66 5.30 1.20 9.28
C GLU A 66 4.34 2.22 8.67
N SER A 67 3.06 1.87 8.65
CA SER A 67 2.00 2.70 8.10
C SER A 67 0.76 2.59 8.95
N ASP A 68 -0.06 3.64 8.94
CA ASP A 68 -1.43 3.66 9.46
C ASP A 68 -2.45 3.10 8.45
N LEU A 69 -2.01 2.70 7.26
CA LEU A 69 -2.86 2.16 6.20
C LEU A 69 -3.25 0.71 6.46
N MET A 70 -4.54 0.42 6.43
CA MET A 70 -5.02 -0.96 6.48
C MET A 70 -4.68 -1.71 5.17
N SER A 71 -4.68 -3.04 5.22
CA SER A 71 -4.44 -3.89 4.04
C SER A 71 -5.31 -3.57 2.82
N SER A 72 -6.56 -3.15 3.03
CA SER A 72 -7.47 -2.73 1.95
C SER A 72 -7.13 -1.38 1.34
N GLU A 73 -6.41 -0.53 2.06
CA GLU A 73 -6.05 0.83 1.65
C GLU A 73 -4.71 0.85 0.93
N VAL A 74 -3.74 0.04 1.36
CA VAL A 74 -2.45 -0.10 0.68
C VAL A 74 -2.62 -0.37 -0.82
N ARG A 75 -3.58 -1.23 -1.20
CA ARG A 75 -3.88 -1.52 -2.61
C ARG A 75 -4.34 -0.29 -3.40
N LYS A 76 -4.99 0.68 -2.76
CA LYS A 76 -5.42 1.93 -3.41
C LYS A 76 -4.23 2.84 -3.72
N TYR A 77 -3.24 2.87 -2.83
CA TYR A 77 -2.12 3.81 -2.91
C TYR A 77 -0.87 3.25 -3.58
N ILE A 78 -0.72 1.93 -3.69
CA ILE A 78 0.50 1.32 -4.26
C ILE A 78 0.75 1.70 -5.72
N ASN A 79 -0.31 2.02 -6.48
CA ASN A 79 -0.22 2.44 -7.87
C ASN A 79 -0.27 3.96 -8.04
N VAL A 80 -0.37 4.71 -6.94
CA VAL A 80 -0.36 6.18 -6.97
C VAL A 80 1.10 6.63 -6.99
N PRO A 81 1.50 7.53 -7.91
CA PRO A 81 2.85 8.05 -7.93
C PRO A 81 3.18 8.75 -6.61
N ALA A 82 4.43 8.60 -6.16
CA ALA A 82 4.91 9.26 -4.97
C ALA A 82 4.76 10.79 -5.10
N VAL A 83 4.22 11.41 -4.06
CA VAL A 83 4.09 12.87 -4.00
C VAL A 83 5.47 13.46 -3.70
N SER A 84 5.92 14.38 -4.54
CA SER A 84 7.18 15.10 -4.35
C SER A 84 7.05 16.19 -3.29
N LEU A 85 8.17 16.54 -2.65
CA LEU A 85 8.20 17.62 -1.66
C LEU A 85 7.73 18.97 -2.26
N GLU A 86 8.07 19.23 -3.52
CA GLU A 86 7.65 20.47 -4.20
C GLU A 86 6.14 20.52 -4.39
N GLU A 87 5.49 19.41 -4.74
CA GLU A 87 4.02 19.35 -4.82
C GLU A 87 3.37 19.65 -3.47
N VAL A 88 3.92 19.11 -2.38
CA VAL A 88 3.44 19.42 -1.01
C VAL A 88 3.62 20.91 -0.69
N LEU A 89 4.78 21.49 -0.99
CA LEU A 89 5.06 22.91 -0.78
C LEU A 89 4.11 23.80 -1.60
N GLN A 90 3.79 23.41 -2.83
CA GLN A 90 2.83 24.14 -3.66
C GLN A 90 1.42 24.11 -3.07
N VAL A 91 0.98 22.95 -2.56
CA VAL A 91 -0.31 22.84 -1.85
C VAL A 91 -0.32 23.76 -0.63
N HIS A 92 0.72 23.71 0.20
CA HIS A 92 0.83 24.59 1.37
C HIS A 92 0.77 26.08 1.00
N LYS A 93 1.52 26.50 -0.03
CA LYS A 93 1.53 27.88 -0.52
C LYS A 93 0.15 28.31 -1.04
N LYS A 94 -0.60 27.41 -1.68
CA LYS A 94 -1.98 27.69 -2.15
C LYS A 94 -2.95 27.81 -0.98
N LEU A 95 -2.86 26.91 0.00
CA LEU A 95 -3.69 26.92 1.21
C LEU A 95 -3.49 28.17 2.09
N LYS A 96 -2.29 28.76 2.08
CA LYS A 96 -2.04 30.04 2.75
C LYS A 96 -2.74 31.23 2.08
N LYS A 97 -3.00 31.16 0.78
CA LYS A 97 -3.61 32.24 0.00
C LYS A 97 -5.13 32.12 -0.08
N GLU A 98 -5.64 30.90 -0.15
CA GLU A 98 -7.06 30.61 -0.31
C GLU A 98 -7.49 29.47 0.62
N SER A 99 -8.69 29.57 1.19
CA SER A 99 -9.25 28.49 2.00
C SER A 99 -9.48 27.22 1.16
N VAL A 100 -9.44 26.07 1.83
CA VAL A 100 -9.70 24.77 1.21
C VAL A 100 -11.05 24.76 0.46
N CYS A 101 -12.11 25.31 1.06
CA CYS A 101 -13.43 25.40 0.42
C CYS A 101 -13.38 26.18 -0.90
N ASN A 102 -12.66 27.30 -0.95
CA ASN A 102 -12.56 28.11 -2.17
C ASN A 102 -11.80 27.38 -3.28
N LEU A 103 -10.78 26.61 -2.92
CA LEU A 103 -10.01 25.79 -3.87
C LEU A 103 -10.83 24.63 -4.43
N MET A 104 -11.66 23.98 -3.59
CA MET A 104 -12.56 22.91 -4.01
C MET A 104 -13.62 23.41 -5.01
N HIS A 105 -14.28 24.53 -4.71
CA HIS A 105 -15.33 25.09 -5.59
C HIS A 105 -14.80 25.67 -6.91
N LYS A 106 -13.55 26.15 -6.96
CA LYS A 106 -12.92 26.58 -8.22
C LYS A 106 -12.74 25.43 -9.22
N LYS A 107 -12.49 24.22 -8.71
CA LYS A 107 -12.29 23.03 -9.56
C LYS A 107 -13.60 22.61 -10.23
N GLU A 108 -14.74 22.73 -9.54
CA GLU A 108 -16.08 22.43 -10.09
C GLU A 108 -16.48 23.37 -11.25
N LYS A 109 -16.17 24.67 -11.13
CA LYS A 109 -16.52 25.66 -12.18
C LYS A 109 -15.68 25.50 -13.45
N SER A 110 -14.47 24.96 -13.35
CA SER A 110 -13.56 24.76 -14.49
C SER A 110 -13.84 23.46 -15.26
N SER A 111 -14.35 22.41 -14.61
CA SER A 111 -14.86 21.21 -15.28
C SER A 111 -16.19 21.43 -16.02
N VAL A 112 -17.10 22.25 -15.47
CA VAL A 112 -18.38 22.59 -16.13
C VAL A 112 -18.18 23.40 -17.42
N LYS A 113 -17.15 24.26 -17.50
CA LYS A 113 -16.82 25.01 -18.73
C LYS A 113 -16.26 24.13 -19.85
N LYS A 114 -15.59 23.02 -19.52
CA LYS A 114 -15.04 22.08 -20.52
C LYS A 114 -16.10 21.14 -21.13
N GLN A 115 -17.26 20.99 -20.51
CA GLN A 115 -18.35 20.15 -21.03
C GLN A 115 -19.36 20.91 -21.91
N LYS A 116 -19.19 22.23 -22.08
CA LYS A 116 -20.06 23.10 -22.90
C LYS A 116 -19.35 23.68 -24.13
N ALA A 117 -18.15 23.19 -24.46
CA ALA A 117 -17.38 23.58 -25.63
C ALA A 117 -17.24 22.39 -26.58
#